data_AF-A0A2I2F3K8-F1
#
_entry.id   AF-A0A2I2F3K8-F1
#
_cell.length_a   1.000
_cell.length_b   1.000
_cell.length_c   1.000
_cell.angle_alpha   90.00
_cell.angle_beta   90.00
_cell.angle_gamma   90.00
#
_symmetry.space_group_name_H-M   'P 1'
#
loop_
_entity.id
_entity.type
_entity.pdbx_description
1 polymer ?
#
loop_
_entity_poly.entity_id
_entity_poly.type
_entity_poly.pdbx_seq_one_letter_code
_entity_poly.pdbx_strand_id
1 'polypeptide(L)'
;MASNIPGRSILRITQVLLALVVFGLTAYLFVAYQFDDIAIYMFAVSIWSAFFATPYLSLAPVRFDHAAKHIVIPAVETLTTLLWLAAFIALATKLLPADQCNFAGCHASQVAVLFGAIEFALFTVTTIQSFLALRSERPSTAPEKEIQEV
;
A
#
# COMPACT_ATOMS: atom_id res chain seq x y z
N MET A 1 5.44 26.70 -6.78
CA MET A 1 4.26 26.66 -5.88
C MET A 1 3.79 25.23 -5.80
N ALA A 2 3.92 24.61 -4.63
CA ALA A 2 3.56 23.23 -4.40
C ALA A 2 2.04 23.06 -4.51
N SER A 3 1.60 22.40 -5.58
CA SER A 3 0.21 21.99 -5.79
C SER A 3 -0.19 21.00 -4.71
N ASN A 4 -0.67 21.52 -3.58
CA ASN A 4 -1.31 20.74 -2.52
C ASN A 4 -2.72 20.37 -3.00
N ILE A 5 -2.82 19.32 -3.82
CA ILE A 5 -4.12 18.75 -4.18
C ILE A 5 -4.64 18.08 -2.90
N PRO A 6 -5.69 18.60 -2.26
CA PRO A 6 -6.15 18.13 -0.96
C PRO A 6 -6.44 16.62 -0.95
N GLY A 7 -6.83 16.05 -2.09
CA GLY A 7 -7.09 14.61 -2.24
C GLY A 7 -5.90 13.69 -1.99
N ARG A 8 -4.66 14.11 -2.33
CA ARG A 8 -3.49 13.21 -2.17
C ARG A 8 -3.10 13.05 -0.71
N SER A 9 -3.12 14.15 0.06
CA SER A 9 -2.79 14.14 1.48
C SER A 9 -3.83 13.38 2.29
N ILE A 10 -5.12 13.54 1.96
CA ILE A 10 -6.21 12.79 2.59
C ILE A 10 -6.02 11.27 2.37
N LEU A 11 -5.71 10.85 1.14
CA LEU A 11 -5.50 9.44 0.82
C LEU A 11 -4.36 8.82 1.65
N ARG A 12 -3.24 9.54 1.81
CA ARG A 12 -2.13 9.06 2.65
C ARG A 12 -2.51 8.95 4.12
N ILE A 13 -3.28 9.91 4.64
CA ILE A 13 -3.77 9.86 6.03
C ILE A 13 -4.68 8.63 6.20
N THR A 14 -5.58 8.37 5.26
CA THR A 14 -6.44 7.19 5.28
C THR A 14 -5.63 5.90 5.29
N GLN A 15 -4.60 5.80 4.43
CA GLN A 15 -3.70 4.64 4.39
C GLN A 15 -3.01 4.40 5.75
N VAL A 16 -2.47 5.45 6.38
CA VAL A 16 -1.86 5.33 7.73
C VAL A 16 -2.87 4.85 8.76
N LEU A 17 -4.07 5.43 8.78
CA LEU A 17 -5.09 5.07 9.78
C LEU A 17 -5.54 3.62 9.63
N LEU A 18 -5.77 3.16 8.40
CA LEU A 18 -6.15 1.78 8.12
C LEU A 18 -5.02 0.81 8.51
N ALA A 19 -3.77 1.12 8.14
CA ALA A 19 -2.62 0.32 8.55
C ALA A 19 -2.45 0.26 10.08
N LEU A 20 -2.71 1.35 10.80
CA LEU A 20 -2.68 1.37 12.27
C LEU A 20 -3.81 0.54 12.91
N VAL A 21 -4.99 0.53 12.31
CA VAL A 21 -6.10 -0.34 12.75
C VAL A 21 -5.71 -1.81 12.60
N VAL A 22 -5.17 -2.21 11.45
CA VAL A 22 -4.71 -3.59 11.23
C VAL A 22 -3.54 -3.94 12.16
N PHE A 23 -2.62 -3.01 12.40
CA PHE A 23 -1.54 -3.17 13.38
C PHE A 23 -2.08 -3.45 14.79
N GLY A 24 -3.05 -2.67 15.26
CA GLY A 24 -3.64 -2.86 16.59
C GLY A 24 -4.38 -4.19 16.72
N LEU A 25 -5.15 -4.57 15.70
CA LEU A 25 -5.89 -5.83 15.67
C LEU A 25 -4.94 -7.03 15.64
N THR A 26 -3.89 -6.99 14.81
CA THR A 26 -2.91 -8.08 14.71
C THR A 26 -2.03 -8.19 15.94
N ALA A 27 -1.69 -7.07 16.59
CA ALA A 27 -1.03 -7.06 17.89
C ALA A 27 -1.90 -7.71 18.98
N TYR A 28 -3.20 -7.39 19.01
CA TYR A 28 -4.15 -8.02 19.92
C TYR A 28 -4.22 -9.53 19.70
N LEU A 29 -4.32 -9.98 18.44
CA LEU A 29 -4.32 -11.40 18.08
C LEU A 29 -3.05 -12.11 18.52
N PHE A 30 -1.89 -11.46 18.34
CA PHE A 30 -0.60 -12.01 18.75
C PHE A 30 -0.51 -12.16 20.28
N VAL A 31 -0.83 -11.12 21.04
CA VAL A 31 -0.70 -11.11 22.50
C VAL A 31 -1.74 -12.01 23.16
N ALA A 32 -3.02 -11.87 22.81
CA ALA A 32 -4.13 -12.51 23.53
C ALA A 32 -4.34 -13.98 23.16
N TYR A 33 -3.95 -14.38 21.95
CA TYR A 33 -4.29 -15.70 21.41
C TYR A 33 -3.09 -16.48 20.88
N GLN A 34 -1.87 -15.92 20.96
CA GLN A 34 -0.63 -16.54 20.45
C GLN A 34 -0.81 -17.02 19.00
N PHE A 35 -1.55 -16.25 18.18
CA PHE A 35 -1.89 -16.66 16.83
C PHE A 35 -0.67 -16.77 15.91
N ASP A 36 -0.81 -17.74 15.01
CA ASP A 36 -0.03 -18.22 13.86
C ASP A 36 0.87 -17.21 13.10
N ASP A 37 1.79 -17.74 12.27
CA ASP A 37 2.75 -17.00 11.43
C ASP A 37 2.10 -15.89 10.57
N ILE A 38 0.82 -16.05 10.26
CA ILE A 38 0.02 -15.10 9.47
C ILE A 38 -0.22 -13.78 10.22
N ALA A 39 -0.48 -13.83 11.53
CA ALA A 39 -0.69 -12.62 12.33
C ALA A 39 0.59 -11.79 12.41
N ILE A 40 1.74 -12.47 12.55
CA ILE A 40 3.07 -11.86 12.51
C ILE A 40 3.32 -11.22 11.13
N TYR A 41 2.96 -11.91 10.05
CA TYR A 41 3.05 -11.36 8.70
C TYR A 41 2.23 -10.08 8.53
N MET A 42 0.93 -10.10 8.88
CA MET A 42 0.08 -8.91 8.79
C MET A 42 0.58 -7.76 9.68
N PHE A 43 1.07 -8.07 10.87
CA PHE A 43 1.66 -7.10 11.79
C PHE A 43 2.87 -6.39 11.14
N ALA A 44 3.78 -7.17 10.54
CA ALA A 44 4.93 -6.63 9.82
C ALA A 44 4.53 -5.78 8.61
N VAL A 45 3.56 -6.23 7.80
CA VAL A 45 3.04 -5.48 6.64
C VAL A 45 2.36 -4.17 7.07
N SER A 46 1.66 -4.18 8.21
CA SER A 46 1.02 -2.99 8.77
C SER A 46 2.05 -1.97 9.25
N ILE A 47 3.12 -2.43 9.93
CA ILE A 47 4.25 -1.56 10.31
C ILE A 47 4.91 -0.96 9.08
N TRP A 48 5.22 -1.80 8.07
CA TRP A 48 5.80 -1.35 6.81
C TRP A 48 4.96 -0.23 6.19
N SER A 49 3.65 -0.44 6.09
CA SER A 49 2.73 0.51 5.45
C SER A 49 2.62 1.82 6.23
N ALA A 50 2.43 1.75 7.55
CA ALA A 50 2.21 2.92 8.40
C ALA A 50 3.47 3.77 8.60
N PHE A 51 4.63 3.14 8.82
CA PHE A 51 5.84 3.83 9.26
C PHE A 51 6.92 3.99 8.19
N PHE A 52 6.92 3.16 7.15
CA PHE A 52 7.94 3.22 6.10
C PHE A 52 7.36 3.67 4.77
N ALA A 53 6.39 2.94 4.20
CA ALA A 53 5.86 3.21 2.87
C ALA A 53 5.16 4.58 2.80
N THR A 54 4.20 4.84 3.68
CA THR A 54 3.40 6.08 3.59
C THR A 54 4.21 7.35 3.90
N PRO A 55 5.07 7.38 4.93
CA PRO A 55 5.99 8.48 5.16
C PRO A 55 6.94 8.70 3.98
N TYR A 56 7.50 7.62 3.41
CA TYR A 56 8.33 7.73 2.22
C TYR A 56 7.58 8.36 1.04
N LEU A 57 6.37 7.87 0.73
CA LEU A 57 5.55 8.34 -0.40
C LEU A 57 5.06 9.79 -0.22
N SER A 58 4.91 10.27 1.01
CA SER A 58 4.57 11.67 1.31
C SER A 58 5.78 12.62 1.17
N LEU A 59 6.98 12.17 1.56
CA LEU A 59 8.22 12.95 1.49
C LEU A 59 8.87 12.93 0.10
N ALA A 60 8.71 11.84 -0.65
CA ALA A 60 9.29 11.64 -1.98
C ALA A 60 9.09 12.83 -2.95
N PRO A 61 7.88 13.40 -3.13
CA PRO A 61 7.68 14.54 -4.03
C PRO A 61 8.44 15.80 -3.60
N VAL A 62 8.73 15.97 -2.31
CA VAL A 62 9.33 17.20 -1.75
C VAL A 62 10.85 17.18 -1.81
N ARG A 63 11.50 16.01 -1.71
CA ARG A 63 12.93 15.93 -1.38
C ARG A 63 13.89 15.54 -2.52
N PHE A 64 13.42 14.85 -3.56
CA PHE A 64 14.32 14.22 -4.56
C PHE A 64 14.25 14.84 -5.95
N ASP A 65 15.26 14.62 -6.80
CA ASP A 65 15.23 15.03 -8.21
C ASP A 65 14.42 14.06 -9.09
N HIS A 66 13.95 14.56 -10.24
CA HIS A 66 12.93 13.93 -11.10
C HIS A 66 13.22 12.47 -11.49
N ALA A 67 14.46 12.10 -11.80
CA ALA A 67 14.77 10.77 -12.33
C ALA A 67 14.60 9.63 -11.30
N ALA A 68 15.04 9.83 -10.05
CA ALA A 68 14.93 8.80 -9.01
C ALA A 68 13.48 8.63 -8.53
N LYS A 69 12.69 9.71 -8.54
CA LYS A 69 11.27 9.70 -8.16
C LYS A 69 10.43 8.78 -9.05
N HIS A 70 10.73 8.73 -10.34
CA HIS A 70 9.94 7.98 -11.32
C HIS A 70 10.06 6.46 -11.19
N ILE A 71 11.09 5.97 -10.49
CA ILE A 71 11.30 4.53 -10.28
C ILE A 71 10.91 4.14 -8.87
N VAL A 72 11.31 4.92 -7.85
CA VAL A 72 11.16 4.46 -6.47
C VAL A 72 9.71 4.60 -5.97
N ILE A 73 8.99 5.64 -6.38
CA ILE A 73 7.57 5.79 -6.02
C ILE A 73 6.73 4.59 -6.50
N PRO A 74 6.70 4.23 -7.81
CA PRO A 74 5.92 3.08 -8.26
C PRO A 74 6.45 1.76 -7.70
N ALA A 75 7.75 1.64 -7.40
CA ALA A 75 8.31 0.45 -6.77
C ALA A 75 7.77 0.24 -5.35
N VAL A 76 7.75 1.28 -4.51
CA VAL A 76 7.22 1.20 -3.14
C VAL A 76 5.71 0.94 -3.14
N GLU A 77 4.97 1.59 -4.04
CA GLU A 77 3.53 1.36 -4.22
C GLU A 77 3.23 -0.09 -4.63
N THR A 78 3.98 -0.61 -5.62
CA THR A 78 3.82 -1.99 -6.11
C THR A 78 4.20 -3.00 -5.03
N LEU A 79 5.33 -2.81 -4.35
CA LEU A 79 5.76 -3.66 -3.25
C LEU A 79 4.70 -3.72 -2.15
N THR A 80 4.18 -2.56 -1.74
CA THR A 80 3.17 -2.48 -0.68
C THR A 80 1.87 -3.17 -1.12
N THR A 81 1.45 -2.97 -2.37
CA THR A 81 0.29 -3.68 -2.95
C THR A 81 0.47 -5.20 -2.92
N LEU A 82 1.66 -5.71 -3.27
CA LEU A 82 1.96 -7.14 -3.26
C LEU A 82 2.02 -7.72 -1.85
N LEU A 83 2.56 -6.98 -0.89
CA LEU A 83 2.57 -7.38 0.52
C LEU A 83 1.15 -7.51 1.07
N TRP A 84 0.27 -6.56 0.76
CA TRP A 84 -1.13 -6.65 1.12
C TRP A 84 -1.85 -7.80 0.41
N LEU A 85 -1.57 -8.03 -0.89
CA LEU A 85 -2.12 -9.19 -1.62
C LEU A 85 -1.75 -10.51 -0.95
N ALA A 86 -0.48 -10.68 -0.57
CA ALA A 86 -0.01 -11.86 0.13
C ALA A 86 -0.68 -12.01 1.51
N ALA A 87 -0.98 -10.90 2.21
CA ALA A 87 -1.75 -10.95 3.46
C ALA A 87 -3.17 -11.50 3.25
N PHE A 88 -3.86 -11.11 2.17
CA PHE A 88 -5.18 -11.68 1.83
C PHE A 88 -5.12 -13.17 1.58
N ILE A 89 -4.16 -13.60 0.77
CA ILE A 89 -4.00 -15.01 0.42
C ILE A 89 -3.67 -15.83 1.68
N ALA A 90 -2.80 -15.32 2.55
CA ALA A 90 -2.49 -15.96 3.81
C ALA A 90 -3.74 -16.14 4.67
N LEU A 91 -4.54 -15.09 4.88
CA LEU A 91 -5.75 -15.21 5.71
C LEU A 91 -6.83 -16.09 5.09
N ALA A 92 -6.94 -16.12 3.76
CA ALA A 92 -7.89 -16.99 3.07
C ALA A 92 -7.70 -18.49 3.43
N THR A 93 -6.49 -18.90 3.83
CA THR A 93 -6.21 -20.29 4.23
C THR A 93 -6.67 -20.65 5.65
N LYS A 94 -6.89 -19.65 6.53
CA LYS A 94 -7.19 -19.87 7.95
C LYS A 94 -8.51 -19.27 8.41
N LEU A 95 -9.18 -18.44 7.60
CA LEU A 95 -10.39 -17.77 8.01
C LEU A 95 -11.57 -18.74 8.00
N LEU A 96 -12.14 -19.00 9.18
CA LEU A 96 -13.40 -19.74 9.31
C LEU A 96 -14.57 -18.87 8.82
N PRO A 97 -15.61 -19.49 8.25
CA PRO A 97 -16.82 -18.78 7.85
C PRO A 97 -17.53 -18.18 9.07
N ALA A 98 -18.27 -17.08 8.83
CA ALA A 98 -18.78 -16.21 9.89
C ALA A 98 -19.80 -16.89 10.83
N ASP A 99 -20.47 -17.93 10.37
CA ASP A 99 -21.41 -18.76 11.12
C ASP A 99 -20.71 -19.63 12.19
N GLN A 100 -19.43 -19.93 12.02
CA GLN A 100 -18.63 -20.77 12.93
C GLN A 100 -17.73 -19.93 13.85
N CYS A 101 -17.79 -18.62 13.73
CA CYS A 101 -16.90 -17.65 14.37
C CYS A 101 -17.52 -17.09 15.66
N ASN A 102 -17.36 -17.79 16.79
CA ASN A 102 -18.03 -17.44 18.06
C ASN A 102 -17.11 -16.88 19.16
N PHE A 103 -15.88 -16.50 18.83
CA PHE A 103 -14.91 -15.97 19.80
C PHE A 103 -14.23 -14.70 19.30
N ALA A 104 -13.79 -13.85 20.23
CA ALA A 104 -13.32 -12.49 19.92
C ALA A 104 -12.11 -12.46 18.96
N GLY A 105 -11.20 -13.43 19.03
CA GLY A 105 -10.09 -13.54 18.08
C GLY A 105 -10.54 -13.75 16.63
N CYS A 106 -11.59 -14.53 16.40
CA CYS A 106 -12.10 -14.74 15.05
C CYS A 106 -12.83 -13.49 14.50
N HIS A 107 -13.60 -12.77 15.34
CA HIS A 107 -14.15 -11.49 14.92
C HIS A 107 -13.06 -10.46 14.63
N ALA A 108 -12.01 -10.40 15.46
CA ALA A 108 -10.88 -9.50 15.24
C ALA A 108 -10.14 -9.81 13.92
N SER A 109 -9.97 -11.08 13.56
CA SER A 109 -9.36 -11.46 12.28
C SER A 109 -10.25 -11.09 11.08
N GLN A 110 -11.56 -11.27 11.17
CA GLN A 110 -12.50 -10.80 10.13
C GLN A 110 -12.43 -9.29 9.91
N VAL A 111 -12.38 -8.52 11.00
CA VAL A 111 -12.26 -7.06 10.94
C VAL A 111 -10.90 -6.66 10.37
N ALA A 112 -9.82 -7.35 10.75
CA ALA A 112 -8.48 -7.10 10.20
C ALA A 112 -8.43 -7.37 8.68
N VAL A 113 -9.10 -8.42 8.18
CA VAL A 113 -9.24 -8.67 6.74
C VAL A 113 -9.98 -7.54 6.05
N LEU A 114 -11.11 -7.10 6.62
CA LEU A 114 -11.92 -6.04 6.01
C LEU A 114 -11.10 -4.76 5.81
N PHE A 115 -10.45 -4.27 6.87
CA PHE A 115 -9.64 -3.06 6.79
C PHE A 115 -8.40 -3.24 5.91
N GLY A 116 -7.76 -4.41 5.97
CA GLY A 116 -6.68 -4.72 5.06
C GLY A 116 -7.13 -4.68 3.59
N ALA A 117 -8.34 -5.18 3.28
CA ALA A 117 -8.81 -5.29 1.89
C ALA A 117 -9.05 -3.90 1.30
N ILE A 118 -9.55 -2.99 2.14
CA ILE A 118 -9.67 -1.57 1.80
C ILE A 118 -8.28 -0.98 1.56
N GLU A 119 -7.32 -1.28 2.43
CA GLU A 119 -5.94 -0.79 2.30
C GLU A 119 -5.26 -1.29 1.01
N PHE A 120 -5.44 -2.57 0.69
CA PHE A 120 -5.01 -3.16 -0.58
C PHE A 120 -5.61 -2.45 -1.79
N ALA A 121 -6.92 -2.17 -1.76
CA ALA A 121 -7.58 -1.46 -2.84
C ALA A 121 -7.02 -0.05 -3.01
N LEU A 122 -6.78 0.67 -1.91
CA LEU A 122 -6.16 2.00 -1.94
C LEU A 122 -4.77 1.97 -2.55
N PHE A 123 -3.90 1.04 -2.10
CA PHE A 123 -2.56 0.88 -2.66
C PHE A 123 -2.56 0.44 -4.13
N THR A 124 -3.54 -0.38 -4.53
CA THR A 124 -3.71 -0.76 -5.95
C THR A 124 -4.06 0.44 -6.80
N VAL A 125 -5.00 1.28 -6.35
CA VAL A 125 -5.40 2.51 -7.06
C VAL A 125 -4.22 3.48 -7.17
N THR A 126 -3.46 3.71 -6.09
CA THR A 126 -2.28 4.59 -6.12
C THR A 126 -1.16 4.03 -6.98
N THR A 127 -0.97 2.71 -7.00
CA THR A 127 -0.03 2.04 -7.92
C THR A 127 -0.41 2.33 -9.37
N ILE A 128 -1.68 2.12 -9.74
CA ILE A 128 -2.16 2.39 -11.11
C ILE A 128 -1.95 3.87 -11.47
N GLN A 129 -2.33 4.79 -10.59
CA GLN A 129 -2.12 6.23 -10.79
C GLN A 129 -0.64 6.58 -11.00
N SER A 130 0.25 5.94 -10.25
CA SER A 130 1.71 6.12 -10.38
C SER A 130 2.19 5.70 -11.76
N PHE A 131 1.75 4.56 -12.28
CA PHE A 131 2.10 4.11 -13.62
C PHE A 131 1.49 4.99 -14.73
N LEU A 132 0.26 5.47 -14.55
CA LEU A 132 -0.37 6.40 -15.50
C LEU A 132 0.39 7.72 -15.57
N ALA A 133 0.85 8.25 -14.43
CA ALA A 133 1.67 9.45 -14.39
C ALA A 133 2.98 9.27 -15.18
N LEU A 134 3.66 8.13 -15.02
CA LEU A 134 4.88 7.81 -15.78
C LEU A 134 4.65 7.74 -17.29
N ARG A 135 3.50 7.22 -17.72
CA ARG A 135 3.15 7.17 -19.15
C ARG A 135 2.89 8.58 -19.71
N SER A 136 2.23 9.44 -18.94
CA SER A 136 1.93 10.82 -19.35
C SER A 136 3.20 11.68 -19.48
N GLU A 137 4.23 11.40 -18.69
CA GLU A 137 5.51 12.14 -18.71
C GLU A 137 6.51 11.62 -19.76
N ARG A 138 6.09 10.73 -20.67
CA ARG A 138 6.90 10.33 -21.83
C ARG A 138 6.39 11.05 -23.09
N PRO A 139 6.82 12.30 -23.39
CA PRO A 139 6.58 12.91 -24.69
C PRO A 139 7.29 12.07 -25.77
N SER A 140 6.64 11.97 -26.93
CA SER A 140 7.16 11.33 -28.13
C SER A 140 8.53 11.90 -28.51
N THR A 141 9.62 11.23 -28.14
CA THR A 141 10.83 11.25 -28.96
C THR A 141 10.54 10.46 -30.24
N ALA A 142 9.74 11.05 -31.12
CA ALA A 142 9.92 10.79 -32.54
C ALA A 142 11.33 11.30 -32.86
N PRO A 143 12.21 10.49 -33.44
CA PRO A 143 13.51 10.98 -33.85
C PRO A 143 13.28 12.04 -34.91
N GLU A 144 13.52 13.31 -34.56
CA GLU A 144 13.87 14.34 -35.52
C GLU A 144 15.15 13.82 -36.20
N LYS A 145 14.97 13.07 -37.29
CA LYS A 145 16.06 12.79 -38.22
C LYS A 145 16.37 14.13 -38.84
N GLU A 146 17.31 14.84 -38.24
CA GLU A 146 18.02 15.96 -38.85
C GLU A 146 18.74 15.40 -40.09
N ILE A 147 18.01 15.32 -41.20
CA ILE A 147 18.57 15.29 -42.54
C ILE A 147 19.11 16.69 -42.76
N GLN A 148 20.33 16.92 -42.31
CA GLN A 148 21.15 18.03 -42.77
C GLN A 148 22.40 17.44 -43.42
N GLU A 149 22.14 16.74 -44.53
CA GLU A 149 23.11 16.53 -45.60
C GLU A 149 22.65 17.38 -46.80
N VAL A 150 23.63 18.01 -47.46
CA VAL A 150 23.60 18.89 -48.65
C VAL A 150 23.57 20.39 -48.38
#